data_AF-G8NQJ5-F1
#
_entry.id   AF-G8NQJ5-F1
#
_cell.length_a   1.000
_cell.length_b   1.000
_cell.length_c   1.000
_cell.angle_alpha   90.00
_cell.angle_beta   90.00
_cell.angle_gamma   90.00
#
_symmetry.space_group_name_H-M   'P 1'
#
loop_
_entity.id
_entity.type
_entity.pdbx_description
1 polymer ?
#
loop_
_entity_poly.entity_id
_entity_poly.type
_entity_poly.pdbx_seq_one_letter_code
_entity_poly.pdbx_strand_id
1 'polypeptide(L)'
;MRAAFALFALLSVSVSSMAQPAAVSKSFVIADVHTSPFTSNPFMHGNSIQGDRYFLTQATMVDLIATAYGVDAVNVNGGPTWLERDRYDIRATVPPKTTQDDVKLMLRTLLATRFHLVVKTGTAPMPTYILSAPGKPKMTESEGNGESSCVPLPPPQNPPAGAPSYITVSCKNLTMASLADTLHTFAGGYLDQPVVDETNLAGGWDFTIKWTGRDQLEKQGADGISIFAAVEKQLGLKLELKTAPRPVFQVASVDETPTPNAANIAEALPEPPAAPFEVAVIKPSAPDEKGYARITGNQVETRAIPLMFLLTFGWDLNPNNKESIANAPKWLDTAKFDFLAKAGANVRVDKFASGNLINFEDLRSMLRALIAERFQMKWHMEDRPVTAYTLIAIKPRLKPTLDPTERTRCKEGPGPDGKDPRVESPVLNRLITCQNMTIPQIGDELQHVAGGYIYNPVVDGTGLKGSYDFTLSFSSADKILPNTGGSADPNSSDPNGALSVFDAISRQLGLKLEKTKRPYPVLVIDHMEETPTAN
;
A
#
# COMPACT_ATOMS: atom_id res chain seq x y z
N MET A 1 -9.38 75.73 45.91
CA MET A 1 -10.64 75.00 46.13
C MET A 1 -11.54 75.25 44.93
N ARG A 2 -12.20 74.20 44.41
CA ARG A 2 -13.08 74.11 43.22
C ARG A 2 -12.40 73.73 41.89
N ALA A 3 -12.63 72.47 41.54
CA ALA A 3 -12.52 71.87 40.22
C ALA A 3 -13.86 71.99 39.44
N ALA A 4 -13.81 71.94 38.11
CA ALA A 4 -14.78 71.27 37.21
C ALA A 4 -14.50 71.66 35.73
N PHE A 5 -13.95 70.73 34.95
CA PHE A 5 -14.61 69.97 33.86
C PHE A 5 -14.53 70.64 32.47
N ALA A 6 -13.56 70.20 31.67
CA ALA A 6 -13.58 70.33 30.22
C ALA A 6 -13.84 68.95 29.60
N LEU A 7 -14.86 68.88 28.76
CA LEU A 7 -15.35 67.71 28.05
C LEU A 7 -14.40 67.37 26.89
N PHE A 8 -13.82 66.17 26.87
CA PHE A 8 -13.16 65.61 25.68
C PHE A 8 -13.92 64.36 25.25
N ALA A 9 -14.52 64.40 24.07
CA ALA A 9 -15.21 63.27 23.46
C ALA A 9 -14.17 62.28 22.90
N LEU A 10 -14.16 61.05 23.42
CA LEU A 10 -13.43 59.92 22.84
C LEU A 10 -14.33 59.23 21.81
N LEU A 11 -13.94 59.28 20.53
CA LEU A 11 -14.46 58.40 19.48
C LEU A 11 -13.86 56.99 19.68
N SER A 12 -14.70 56.05 20.11
CA SER A 12 -14.39 54.62 20.10
C SER A 12 -14.56 54.07 18.68
N VAL A 13 -13.46 53.70 18.03
CA VAL A 13 -13.49 52.92 16.78
C VAL A 13 -13.79 51.46 17.14
N SER A 14 -15.02 51.03 16.89
CA SER A 14 -15.43 49.64 17.02
C SER A 14 -14.81 48.82 15.87
N VAL A 15 -13.81 47.99 16.18
CA VAL A 15 -13.33 46.96 15.24
C VAL A 15 -14.36 45.84 15.24
N SER A 16 -15.25 45.85 14.25
CA SER A 16 -16.14 44.72 13.99
C SER A 16 -15.29 43.54 13.54
N SER A 17 -15.05 42.59 14.45
CA SER A 17 -14.58 41.25 14.05
C SER A 17 -15.66 40.64 13.18
N MET A 18 -15.41 40.47 11.88
CA MET A 18 -16.22 39.59 11.06
C MET A 18 -16.01 38.15 11.55
N ALA A 19 -16.94 37.67 12.38
CA ALA A 19 -17.06 36.25 12.65
C ALA A 19 -17.37 35.56 11.32
N GLN A 20 -16.42 34.77 10.83
CA GLN A 20 -16.61 33.90 9.69
C GLN A 20 -17.78 32.95 10.02
N PRO A 21 -18.81 32.80 9.18
CA PRO A 21 -19.88 31.87 9.44
C PRO A 21 -19.28 30.47 9.64
N ALA A 22 -19.61 29.81 10.75
CA ALA A 22 -19.24 28.42 10.98
C ALA A 22 -19.72 27.61 9.76
N ALA A 23 -18.79 27.05 9.00
CA ALA A 23 -19.13 26.20 7.87
C ALA A 23 -20.05 25.09 8.37
N VAL A 24 -21.21 24.90 7.73
CA VAL A 24 -22.13 23.81 8.07
C VAL A 24 -21.36 22.50 7.97
N SER A 25 -21.08 21.85 9.10
CA SER A 25 -20.33 20.60 9.11
C SER A 25 -21.19 19.51 8.46
N LYS A 26 -20.74 19.00 7.31
CA LYS A 26 -21.29 17.78 6.75
C LYS A 26 -20.93 16.63 7.70
N SER A 27 -21.87 15.78 8.03
CA SER A 27 -21.67 14.62 8.91
C SER A 27 -22.37 13.40 8.34
N PHE A 28 -21.86 12.22 8.69
CA PHE A 28 -22.58 10.98 8.49
C PHE A 28 -23.83 10.96 9.37
N VAL A 29 -24.90 10.30 8.90
CA VAL A 29 -26.13 10.11 9.70
C VAL A 29 -25.82 9.26 10.93
N ILE A 30 -25.04 8.19 10.72
CA ILE A 30 -24.49 7.33 11.76
C ILE A 30 -23.20 6.71 11.22
N ALA A 31 -22.23 6.47 12.09
CA ALA A 31 -20.98 5.82 11.75
C ALA A 31 -20.58 4.79 12.83
N ASP A 32 -20.15 3.63 12.35
CA ASP A 32 -19.46 2.60 13.10
C ASP A 32 -17.97 2.72 12.79
N VAL A 33 -17.16 2.89 13.83
CA VAL A 33 -15.71 3.02 13.73
C VAL A 33 -15.06 2.04 14.69
N HIS A 34 -14.14 1.22 14.20
CA HIS A 34 -13.39 0.29 15.02
C HIS A 34 -11.99 0.06 14.45
N THR A 35 -11.08 -0.47 15.27
CA THR A 35 -9.78 -0.94 14.80
C THR A 35 -9.97 -2.08 13.81
N SER A 36 -9.20 -2.09 12.74
CA SER A 36 -9.24 -3.14 11.72
C SER A 36 -8.62 -4.43 12.27
N PRO A 37 -9.13 -5.62 11.86
CA PRO A 37 -8.47 -6.88 12.16
C PRO A 37 -7.11 -6.96 11.46
N PHE A 38 -6.19 -7.76 12.01
CA PHE A 38 -4.93 -8.06 11.35
C PHE A 38 -5.16 -8.79 10.02
N THR A 39 -4.43 -8.41 8.98
CA THR A 39 -4.35 -9.13 7.71
C THR A 39 -2.91 -9.11 7.20
N SER A 40 -2.54 -10.15 6.46
CA SER A 40 -1.24 -10.24 5.81
C SER A 40 -1.05 -9.20 4.69
N ASN A 41 -2.16 -8.64 4.19
CA ASN A 41 -2.17 -7.70 3.07
C ASN A 41 -3.05 -6.47 3.38
N PRO A 42 -2.57 -5.55 4.24
CA PRO A 42 -3.39 -4.49 4.80
C PRO A 42 -3.48 -3.28 3.86
N PHE A 43 -3.99 -3.48 2.65
CA PHE A 43 -4.29 -2.35 1.78
C PHE A 43 -5.57 -1.67 2.24
N MET A 44 -5.63 -0.33 2.12
CA MET A 44 -6.89 0.37 2.32
C MET A 44 -7.88 -0.05 1.22
N HIS A 45 -9.09 -0.44 1.63
CA HIS A 45 -10.17 -0.82 0.73
C HIS A 45 -11.36 0.13 0.87
N GLY A 46 -12.23 0.15 -0.15
CA GLY A 46 -13.42 1.00 -0.19
C GLY A 46 -13.14 2.45 -0.57
N ASN A 47 -13.45 3.37 0.35
CA ASN A 47 -13.57 4.80 0.08
C ASN A 47 -14.63 5.13 -0.99
N SER A 48 -15.77 4.46 -0.92
CA SER A 48 -16.86 4.67 -1.86
C SER A 48 -18.23 4.65 -1.23
N ILE A 49 -19.17 5.33 -1.90
CA ILE A 49 -20.58 5.33 -1.55
C ILE A 49 -21.29 4.25 -2.38
N GLN A 50 -22.07 3.40 -1.72
CA GLN A 50 -22.97 2.43 -2.32
C GLN A 50 -24.37 2.61 -1.74
N GLY A 51 -25.31 3.06 -2.56
CA GLY A 51 -26.64 3.45 -2.07
C GLY A 51 -26.52 4.59 -1.05
N ASP A 52 -26.97 4.34 0.17
CA ASP A 52 -26.85 5.25 1.31
C ASP A 52 -25.70 4.86 2.26
N ARG A 53 -24.85 3.90 1.89
CA ARG A 53 -23.75 3.40 2.71
C ARG A 53 -22.40 3.93 2.23
N TYR A 54 -21.52 4.23 3.17
CA TYR A 54 -20.11 4.47 2.96
C TYR A 54 -19.29 3.43 3.71
N PHE A 55 -18.25 2.91 3.07
CA PHE A 55 -17.29 2.00 3.70
C PHE A 55 -15.87 2.34 3.31
N LEU A 56 -14.98 2.21 4.28
CA LEU A 56 -13.55 2.32 4.12
C LEU A 56 -12.93 1.43 5.19
N THR A 57 -12.06 0.51 4.81
CA THR A 57 -11.48 -0.49 5.72
C THR A 57 -9.97 -0.55 5.57
N GLN A 58 -9.29 -1.04 6.61
CA GLN A 58 -7.84 -1.19 6.67
C GLN A 58 -7.07 0.13 6.45
N ALA A 59 -7.69 1.28 6.73
CA ALA A 59 -7.04 2.58 6.53
C ALA A 59 -6.23 2.98 7.75
N THR A 60 -5.00 3.40 7.54
CA THR A 60 -4.22 4.05 8.60
C THR A 60 -4.82 5.42 8.92
N MET A 61 -4.46 6.00 10.07
CA MET A 61 -4.90 7.38 10.36
C MET A 61 -4.31 8.38 9.35
N VAL A 62 -3.12 8.14 8.81
CA VAL A 62 -2.59 8.92 7.68
C VAL A 62 -3.48 8.81 6.45
N ASP A 63 -3.94 7.60 6.09
CA ASP A 63 -4.85 7.40 4.96
C ASP A 63 -6.19 8.13 5.16
N LEU A 64 -6.74 8.07 6.38
CA LEU A 64 -7.98 8.76 6.74
C LEU A 64 -7.85 10.28 6.62
N ILE A 65 -6.75 10.85 7.12
CA ILE A 65 -6.46 12.29 7.02
C ILE A 65 -6.24 12.68 5.56
N ALA A 66 -5.41 11.95 4.83
CA ALA A 66 -5.12 12.19 3.41
C ALA A 66 -6.42 12.20 2.58
N THR A 67 -7.28 11.20 2.81
CA THR A 67 -8.59 11.07 2.16
C THR A 67 -9.52 12.23 2.53
N ALA A 68 -9.63 12.55 3.82
CA ALA A 68 -10.50 13.63 4.31
C ALA A 68 -10.08 15.00 3.78
N TYR A 69 -8.77 15.27 3.69
CA TYR A 69 -8.24 16.56 3.23
C TYR A 69 -7.98 16.63 1.73
N GLY A 70 -8.00 15.49 1.03
CA GLY A 70 -7.77 15.43 -0.42
C GLY A 70 -6.32 15.71 -0.80
N VAL A 71 -5.37 15.13 -0.06
CA VAL A 71 -3.93 15.33 -0.24
C VAL A 71 -3.20 14.01 -0.27
N ASP A 72 -1.98 13.97 -0.84
CA ASP A 72 -1.17 12.77 -0.77
C ASP A 72 -0.77 12.45 0.67
N ALA A 73 -0.82 11.16 1.02
CA ALA A 73 -0.42 10.65 2.34
C ALA A 73 0.99 11.11 2.77
N VAL A 74 1.91 11.26 1.80
CA VAL A 74 3.26 11.76 2.06
C VAL A 74 3.29 13.21 2.58
N ASN A 75 2.25 14.00 2.36
CA ASN A 75 2.15 15.38 2.86
C ASN A 75 1.52 15.47 4.26
N VAL A 76 0.97 14.38 4.80
CA VAL A 76 0.53 14.33 6.21
C VAL A 76 1.77 14.12 7.08
N ASN A 77 2.04 15.01 8.03
CA ASN A 77 3.27 15.05 8.83
C ASN A 77 3.00 15.23 10.33
N GLY A 78 3.96 14.89 11.19
CA GLY A 78 3.85 14.98 12.64
C GLY A 78 2.82 14.01 13.22
N GLY A 79 2.38 14.30 14.45
CA GLY A 79 1.42 13.49 15.19
C GLY A 79 2.04 12.27 15.89
N PRO A 80 1.22 11.47 16.60
CA PRO A 80 1.67 10.30 17.33
C PRO A 80 2.31 9.23 16.44
N THR A 81 3.10 8.33 17.04
CA THR A 81 3.91 7.36 16.30
C THR A 81 3.10 6.29 15.56
N TRP A 82 1.86 6.02 16.00
CA TRP A 82 0.99 4.96 15.49
C TRP A 82 0.27 5.28 14.18
N LEU A 83 0.31 6.54 13.71
CA LEU A 83 -0.58 7.00 12.62
C LEU A 83 -0.42 6.27 11.27
N GLU A 84 0.74 5.68 11.00
CA GLU A 84 1.01 4.90 9.77
C GLU A 84 0.92 3.38 9.99
N ARG A 85 0.61 2.93 11.21
CA ARG A 85 0.53 1.50 11.56
C ARG A 85 -0.88 1.06 11.89
N ASP A 86 -1.51 1.77 12.82
CA ASP A 86 -2.83 1.37 13.31
C ASP A 86 -3.87 1.68 12.26
N ARG A 87 -4.77 0.71 12.07
CA ARG A 87 -5.77 0.73 11.00
C ARG A 87 -7.16 0.73 11.57
N TYR A 88 -8.05 1.42 10.87
CA TYR A 88 -9.43 1.58 11.24
C TYR A 88 -10.35 1.26 10.08
N ASP A 89 -11.48 0.68 10.44
CA ASP A 89 -12.61 0.48 9.57
C ASP A 89 -13.69 1.50 9.92
N ILE A 90 -14.27 2.10 8.88
CA ILE A 90 -15.38 3.03 8.96
C ILE A 90 -16.51 2.48 8.10
N ARG A 91 -17.66 2.27 8.73
CA ARG A 91 -18.93 2.01 8.05
C ARG A 91 -19.90 3.11 8.43
N ALA A 92 -20.58 3.71 7.47
CA ALA A 92 -21.46 4.83 7.77
C ALA A 92 -22.68 4.90 6.85
N THR A 93 -23.72 5.60 7.30
CA THR A 93 -24.83 6.04 6.46
C THR A 93 -24.61 7.47 6.02
N VAL A 94 -24.74 7.73 4.73
CA VAL A 94 -24.65 9.06 4.14
C VAL A 94 -26.04 9.65 3.86
N PRO A 95 -26.23 10.97 4.01
CA PRO A 95 -27.44 11.64 3.54
C PRO A 95 -27.72 11.40 2.04
N PRO A 96 -28.98 11.49 1.59
CA PRO A 96 -29.30 11.40 0.17
C PRO A 96 -28.53 12.42 -0.68
N LYS A 97 -28.13 12.03 -1.89
CA LYS A 97 -27.37 12.86 -2.86
C LYS A 97 -25.97 13.28 -2.38
N THR A 98 -25.40 12.59 -1.39
CA THR A 98 -24.01 12.81 -0.96
C THR A 98 -23.05 12.51 -2.12
N THR A 99 -22.16 13.46 -2.42
CA THR A 99 -21.08 13.30 -3.39
C THR A 99 -19.80 12.82 -2.71
N GLN A 100 -18.78 12.43 -3.49
CA GLN A 100 -17.48 12.07 -2.90
C GLN A 100 -16.77 13.26 -2.24
N ASP A 101 -16.98 14.48 -2.73
CA ASP A 101 -16.44 15.67 -2.08
C ASP A 101 -17.18 15.98 -0.76
N ASP A 102 -18.47 15.67 -0.68
CA ASP A 102 -19.19 15.72 0.61
C ASP A 102 -18.61 14.71 1.61
N VAL A 103 -18.25 13.50 1.17
CA VAL A 103 -17.63 12.47 2.04
C VAL A 103 -16.32 12.97 2.64
N LYS A 104 -15.48 13.67 1.88
CA LYS A 104 -14.26 14.29 2.42
C LYS A 104 -14.57 15.18 3.62
N LEU A 105 -15.61 16.01 3.50
CA LEU A 105 -16.06 16.88 4.59
C LEU A 105 -16.67 16.09 5.76
N MET A 106 -17.43 15.03 5.49
CA MET A 106 -17.98 14.13 6.51
C MET A 106 -16.89 13.41 7.29
N LEU A 107 -15.84 12.94 6.62
CA LEU A 107 -14.66 12.35 7.25
C LEU A 107 -13.93 13.36 8.11
N ARG A 108 -13.75 14.62 7.66
CA ARG A 108 -13.15 15.67 8.52
C ARG A 108 -13.94 15.84 9.82
N THR A 109 -15.27 15.91 9.72
CA THR A 109 -16.14 16.01 10.90
C THR A 109 -16.04 14.77 11.79
N LEU A 110 -16.03 13.57 11.20
CA LEU A 110 -15.87 12.32 11.93
C LEU A 110 -14.53 12.27 12.67
N LEU A 111 -13.42 12.57 11.99
CA LEU A 111 -12.09 12.54 12.61
C LEU A 111 -11.95 13.58 13.73
N ALA A 112 -12.50 14.78 13.53
CA ALA A 112 -12.49 15.83 14.56
C ALA A 112 -13.33 15.45 15.79
N THR A 113 -14.47 14.78 15.61
CA THR A 113 -15.40 14.46 16.71
C THR A 113 -15.10 13.13 17.38
N ARG A 114 -14.61 12.14 16.62
CA ARG A 114 -14.40 10.77 17.11
C ARG A 114 -12.99 10.52 17.60
N PHE A 115 -12.01 11.15 16.94
CA PHE A 115 -10.59 11.00 17.25
C PHE A 115 -9.95 12.32 17.74
N HIS A 116 -10.74 13.38 17.95
CA HIS A 116 -10.25 14.69 18.37
C HIS A 116 -9.11 15.23 17.49
N LEU A 117 -9.16 14.93 16.19
CA LEU A 117 -8.14 15.31 15.23
C LEU A 117 -8.00 16.83 15.12
N VAL A 118 -6.76 17.31 15.30
CA VAL A 118 -6.36 18.69 15.03
C VAL A 118 -5.25 18.68 13.98
N VAL A 119 -5.49 19.30 12.83
CA VAL A 119 -4.52 19.45 11.74
C VAL A 119 -4.28 20.93 11.45
N LYS A 120 -3.02 21.28 11.15
CA LYS A 120 -2.61 22.62 10.73
C LYS A 120 -1.85 22.52 9.42
N THR A 121 -2.01 23.50 8.53
CA THR A 121 -1.13 23.63 7.36
C THR A 121 0.21 24.19 7.81
N GLY A 122 1.30 23.67 7.25
CA GLY A 122 2.65 24.15 7.53
C GLY A 122 3.62 23.79 6.42
N THR A 123 4.90 23.92 6.72
CA THR A 123 5.99 23.53 5.82
C THR A 123 6.97 22.66 6.60
N ALA A 124 7.41 21.54 6.02
CA ALA A 124 8.40 20.65 6.63
C ALA A 124 9.52 20.30 5.65
N PRO A 125 10.75 20.07 6.15
CA PRO A 125 11.83 19.53 5.33
C PRO A 125 11.51 18.07 4.96
N MET A 126 11.33 17.78 3.68
CA MET A 126 10.94 16.45 3.20
C MET A 126 11.83 15.95 2.04
N PRO A 127 12.05 14.63 1.93
CA PRO A 127 12.68 14.03 0.76
C PRO A 127 11.94 14.43 -0.53
N THR A 128 12.70 14.94 -1.49
CA THR A 128 12.21 15.47 -2.76
C THR A 128 13.27 15.25 -3.83
N TYR A 129 12.89 14.79 -5.02
CA TYR A 129 13.82 14.71 -6.13
C TYR A 129 14.01 16.09 -6.74
N ILE A 130 15.24 16.57 -6.79
CA ILE A 130 15.59 17.84 -7.44
C ILE A 130 16.02 17.54 -8.86
N LEU A 131 15.31 18.12 -9.83
CA LEU A 131 15.67 18.15 -11.24
C LEU A 131 16.55 19.37 -11.49
N SER A 132 17.79 19.15 -11.88
CA SER A 132 18.77 20.21 -12.12
C SER A 132 19.41 20.08 -13.51
N ALA A 133 19.97 21.18 -14.03
CA ALA A 133 20.67 21.22 -15.31
C ALA A 133 22.17 21.48 -15.07
N PRO A 134 23.00 20.44 -14.81
CA PRO A 134 24.42 20.64 -14.53
C PRO A 134 25.24 21.07 -15.76
N GLY A 135 24.65 21.00 -16.95
CA GLY A 135 25.29 21.37 -18.21
C GLY A 135 24.26 21.78 -19.26
N LYS A 136 24.67 21.78 -20.54
CA LYS A 136 23.76 22.09 -21.64
C LYS A 136 22.67 21.01 -21.75
N PRO A 137 21.38 21.38 -21.78
CA PRO A 137 20.31 20.42 -22.00
C PRO A 137 20.46 19.75 -23.37
N LYS A 138 20.13 18.47 -23.43
CA LYS A 138 20.07 17.65 -24.66
C LYS A 138 18.63 17.52 -25.16
N MET A 139 17.94 18.65 -25.16
CA MET A 139 16.53 18.78 -25.55
C MET A 139 16.44 19.92 -26.57
N THR A 140 15.35 19.94 -27.34
CA THR A 140 15.10 21.00 -28.31
C THR A 140 14.19 22.04 -27.67
N GLU A 141 14.57 23.31 -27.72
CA GLU A 141 13.68 24.40 -27.30
C GLU A 141 12.50 24.48 -28.28
N SER A 142 11.30 24.57 -27.75
CA SER A 142 10.06 24.64 -28.52
C SER A 142 9.80 26.06 -29.00
N GLU A 143 9.14 26.21 -30.14
CA GLU A 143 8.76 27.53 -30.68
C GLU A 143 7.67 28.25 -29.84
N GLY A 144 7.15 27.60 -28.78
CA GLY A 144 6.30 28.21 -27.74
C GLY A 144 4.84 28.49 -28.17
N ASN A 145 4.46 28.03 -29.36
CA ASN A 145 3.21 28.35 -30.06
C ASN A 145 2.27 27.14 -30.22
N GLY A 146 2.62 25.97 -29.67
CA GLY A 146 1.79 24.75 -29.65
C GLY A 146 1.25 24.37 -28.26
N GLU A 147 0.25 23.49 -28.18
CA GLU A 147 -0.20 22.94 -26.90
C GLU A 147 0.85 22.01 -26.27
N SER A 148 1.06 22.13 -24.95
CA SER A 148 1.91 21.22 -24.20
C SER A 148 1.33 19.81 -24.21
N SER A 149 2.14 18.81 -24.53
CA SER A 149 1.73 17.40 -24.51
C SER A 149 2.87 16.49 -24.10
N CYS A 150 2.57 15.46 -23.31
CA CYS A 150 3.46 14.31 -23.10
C CYS A 150 2.63 13.04 -23.23
N VAL A 151 3.01 12.18 -24.17
CA VAL A 151 2.27 10.96 -24.48
C VAL A 151 3.19 9.74 -24.37
N PRO A 152 2.80 8.71 -23.61
CA PRO A 152 3.44 7.41 -23.71
C PRO A 152 3.28 6.87 -25.13
N LEU A 153 4.38 6.48 -25.76
CA LEU A 153 4.35 5.82 -27.06
C LEU A 153 4.06 4.33 -26.87
N PRO A 154 3.24 3.73 -27.74
CA PRO A 154 3.00 2.29 -27.68
C PRO A 154 4.32 1.53 -27.94
N PRO A 155 4.50 0.35 -27.32
CA PRO A 155 5.64 -0.50 -27.63
C PRO A 155 5.64 -0.87 -29.13
N PRO A 156 6.83 -1.13 -29.72
CA PRO A 156 6.92 -1.56 -31.12
C PRO A 156 6.02 -2.77 -31.39
N GLN A 157 5.32 -2.76 -32.52
CA GLN A 157 4.53 -3.92 -32.94
C GLN A 157 5.46 -5.05 -33.42
N ASN A 158 5.25 -6.26 -32.90
CA ASN A 158 6.04 -7.46 -33.22
C ASN A 158 7.56 -7.30 -33.00
N PRO A 159 8.00 -7.01 -31.76
CA PRO A 159 9.42 -6.93 -31.47
C PRO A 159 10.08 -8.31 -31.64
N PRO A 160 11.36 -8.37 -32.05
CA PRO A 160 12.12 -9.62 -32.02
C PRO A 160 12.07 -10.27 -30.63
N ALA A 161 12.08 -11.60 -30.59
CA ALA A 161 12.15 -12.32 -29.31
C ALA A 161 13.41 -11.90 -28.53
N GLY A 162 13.22 -11.49 -27.28
CA GLY A 162 14.30 -10.99 -26.42
C GLY A 162 14.67 -9.52 -26.61
N ALA A 163 13.96 -8.76 -27.46
CA ALA A 163 14.19 -7.33 -27.58
C ALA A 163 13.91 -6.60 -26.25
N PRO A 164 14.76 -5.64 -25.83
CA PRO A 164 14.54 -4.85 -24.63
C PRO A 164 13.23 -4.06 -24.72
N SER A 165 12.46 -4.06 -23.63
CA SER A 165 11.22 -3.32 -23.51
C SER A 165 11.46 -2.02 -22.74
N TYR A 166 11.16 -0.89 -23.38
CA TYR A 166 11.29 0.43 -22.77
C TYR A 166 9.93 1.11 -22.64
N ILE A 167 9.74 1.82 -21.54
CA ILE A 167 8.76 2.89 -21.45
C ILE A 167 9.33 4.05 -22.25
N THR A 168 8.59 4.52 -23.25
CA THR A 168 8.99 5.65 -24.10
C THR A 168 7.92 6.73 -24.02
N VAL A 169 8.33 7.96 -23.74
CA VAL A 169 7.42 9.11 -23.65
C VAL A 169 7.92 10.20 -24.58
N SER A 170 7.03 10.69 -25.44
CA SER A 170 7.29 11.81 -26.34
C SER A 170 6.60 13.05 -25.80
N CYS A 171 7.35 14.13 -25.65
CA CYS A 171 6.91 15.37 -25.05
C CYS A 171 7.17 16.54 -25.98
N LYS A 172 6.21 17.48 -26.03
CA LYS A 172 6.27 18.70 -26.80
C LYS A 172 5.84 19.90 -25.95
N ASN A 173 6.53 21.01 -26.16
CA ASN A 173 6.32 22.30 -25.52
C ASN A 173 6.16 22.20 -24.01
N LEU A 174 6.99 21.38 -23.35
CA LEU A 174 6.88 21.13 -21.92
C LEU A 174 7.74 22.10 -21.12
N THR A 175 7.16 22.78 -20.12
CA THR A 175 7.97 23.55 -19.15
C THR A 175 8.73 22.60 -18.24
N MET A 176 9.81 23.06 -17.60
CA MET A 176 10.58 22.23 -16.67
C MET A 176 9.80 21.86 -15.40
N ALA A 177 8.91 22.74 -14.92
CA ALA A 177 7.97 22.42 -13.86
C ALA A 177 7.02 21.27 -14.30
N SER A 178 6.44 21.34 -15.50
CA SER A 178 5.59 20.27 -16.03
C SER A 178 6.36 18.98 -16.31
N LEU A 179 7.65 19.07 -16.65
CA LEU A 179 8.55 17.91 -16.77
C LEU A 179 8.71 17.21 -15.42
N ALA A 180 8.92 17.96 -14.35
CA ALA A 180 9.04 17.40 -13.00
C ALA A 180 7.80 16.56 -12.64
N ASP A 181 6.60 17.12 -12.82
CA ASP A 181 5.33 16.42 -12.58
C ASP A 181 5.17 15.17 -13.46
N THR A 182 5.55 15.29 -14.73
CA THR A 182 5.50 14.20 -15.72
C THR A 182 6.44 13.06 -15.35
N LEU A 183 7.67 13.35 -14.92
CA LEU A 183 8.65 12.36 -14.50
C LEU A 183 8.14 11.60 -13.28
N HIS A 184 7.61 12.30 -12.28
CA HIS A 184 7.01 11.68 -11.11
C HIS A 184 5.86 10.74 -11.51
N THR A 185 4.98 11.20 -12.41
CA THR A 185 3.81 10.44 -12.86
C THR A 185 4.20 9.17 -13.63
N PHE A 186 5.06 9.27 -14.65
CA PHE A 186 5.37 8.13 -15.51
C PHE A 186 6.45 7.22 -14.94
N ALA A 187 7.36 7.75 -14.13
CA ALA A 187 8.46 6.99 -13.53
C ALA A 187 8.28 6.77 -12.02
N GLY A 188 7.03 6.72 -11.53
CA GLY A 188 6.72 6.50 -10.10
C GLY A 188 7.28 5.21 -9.51
N GLY A 189 7.56 4.19 -10.35
CA GLY A 189 8.30 2.99 -9.91
C GLY A 189 9.75 3.26 -9.48
N TYR A 190 10.31 4.41 -9.85
CA TYR A 190 11.63 4.88 -9.41
C TYR A 190 11.56 6.12 -8.51
N LEU A 191 10.60 7.02 -8.75
CA LEU A 191 10.48 8.33 -8.12
C LEU A 191 9.30 8.31 -7.13
N ASP A 192 9.53 7.77 -5.94
CA ASP A 192 8.55 7.65 -4.84
C ASP A 192 8.26 8.96 -4.11
N GLN A 193 8.94 10.04 -4.48
CA GLN A 193 8.75 11.39 -3.98
C GLN A 193 8.49 12.33 -5.16
N PRO A 194 7.86 13.49 -4.93
CA PRO A 194 7.71 14.51 -5.95
C PRO A 194 9.05 14.97 -6.48
N VAL A 195 9.02 15.44 -7.72
CA VAL A 195 10.14 16.06 -8.39
C VAL A 195 9.91 17.58 -8.35
N VAL A 196 10.95 18.34 -8.02
CA VAL A 196 10.95 19.81 -8.06
C VAL A 196 11.95 20.27 -9.10
N ASP A 197 11.52 21.22 -9.93
CA ASP A 197 12.36 21.87 -10.92
C ASP A 197 13.28 22.93 -10.27
N GLU A 198 14.59 22.70 -10.37
CA GLU A 198 15.65 23.68 -10.07
C GLU A 198 16.62 23.81 -11.25
N THR A 199 16.13 23.60 -12.47
CA THR A 199 16.95 23.65 -13.69
C THR A 199 17.31 25.08 -14.10
N ASN A 200 16.48 26.06 -13.72
CA ASN A 200 16.51 27.44 -14.22
C ASN A 200 16.40 27.56 -15.75
N LEU A 201 15.90 26.53 -16.44
CA LEU A 201 15.67 26.59 -17.88
C LEU A 201 14.27 27.15 -18.14
N ALA A 202 14.21 28.26 -18.89
CA ALA A 202 12.96 28.87 -19.33
C ALA A 202 12.43 28.19 -20.60
N GLY A 203 11.22 28.58 -21.01
CA GLY A 203 10.60 28.11 -22.26
C GLY A 203 10.01 26.71 -22.17
N GLY A 204 9.46 26.26 -23.31
CA GLY A 204 8.98 24.90 -23.49
C GLY A 204 10.02 24.06 -24.22
N TRP A 205 10.02 22.75 -23.96
CA TRP A 205 11.02 21.83 -24.50
C TRP A 205 10.37 20.62 -25.16
N ASP A 206 10.97 20.20 -26.28
CA ASP A 206 10.60 19.06 -27.08
C ASP A 206 11.68 17.98 -26.92
N PHE A 207 11.25 16.76 -26.58
CA PHE A 207 12.14 15.61 -26.44
C PHE A 207 11.37 14.30 -26.46
N THR A 208 12.10 13.20 -26.63
CA THR A 208 11.59 11.85 -26.37
C THR A 208 12.57 11.16 -25.45
N ILE A 209 12.06 10.61 -24.35
CA ILE A 209 12.87 9.90 -23.35
C ILE A 209 12.39 8.44 -23.27
N LYS A 210 13.34 7.53 -23.13
CA LYS A 210 13.06 6.11 -22.88
C LYS A 210 13.79 5.59 -21.65
N TRP A 211 13.15 4.72 -20.89
CA TRP A 211 13.76 4.01 -19.76
C TRP A 211 13.17 2.62 -19.59
N THR A 212 13.88 1.76 -18.87
CA THR A 212 13.43 0.42 -18.52
C THR A 212 12.61 0.48 -17.24
N GLY A 213 11.42 -0.15 -17.22
CA GLY A 213 10.65 -0.32 -15.98
C GLY A 213 11.46 -1.00 -14.89
N ARG A 214 11.28 -0.61 -13.62
CA ARG A 214 12.13 -1.11 -12.50
C ARG A 214 12.14 -2.63 -12.40
N ASP A 215 10.99 -3.25 -12.63
CA ASP A 215 10.78 -4.71 -12.63
C ASP A 215 11.48 -5.45 -13.78
N GLN A 216 11.81 -4.74 -14.87
CA GLN A 216 12.48 -5.31 -16.04
C GLN A 216 13.98 -4.98 -16.09
N LEU A 217 14.45 -4.06 -15.25
CA LEU A 217 15.83 -3.56 -15.30
C LEU A 217 16.85 -4.69 -15.13
N GLU A 218 16.62 -5.61 -14.19
CA GLU A 218 17.45 -6.81 -13.99
C GLU A 218 17.48 -7.69 -15.24
N LYS A 219 16.30 -8.02 -15.78
CA LYS A 219 16.15 -8.96 -16.90
C LYS A 219 16.82 -8.45 -18.17
N GLN A 220 16.89 -7.13 -18.35
CA GLN A 220 17.52 -6.50 -19.50
C GLN A 220 19.04 -6.30 -19.33
N GLY A 221 19.57 -6.42 -18.11
CA GLY A 221 21.00 -6.34 -17.85
C GLY A 221 21.65 -5.09 -18.46
N ALA A 222 22.65 -5.29 -19.32
CA ALA A 222 23.40 -4.21 -19.96
C ALA A 222 22.57 -3.30 -20.89
N ASP A 223 21.44 -3.80 -21.40
CA ASP A 223 20.51 -3.01 -22.23
C ASP A 223 19.53 -2.19 -21.38
N GLY A 224 19.43 -2.48 -20.09
CA GLY A 224 18.57 -1.75 -19.16
C GLY A 224 19.08 -0.34 -18.90
N ILE A 225 18.17 0.65 -18.85
CA ILE A 225 18.50 2.02 -18.44
C ILE A 225 17.49 2.54 -17.41
N SER A 226 17.97 2.89 -16.21
CA SER A 226 17.12 3.47 -15.16
C SER A 226 16.68 4.88 -15.52
N ILE A 227 15.62 5.40 -14.87
CA ILE A 227 15.17 6.77 -15.11
C ILE A 227 16.27 7.82 -14.81
N PHE A 228 17.08 7.60 -13.77
CA PHE A 228 18.17 8.51 -13.40
C PHE A 228 19.20 8.62 -14.53
N ALA A 229 19.62 7.46 -15.06
CA ALA A 229 20.55 7.41 -16.18
C ALA A 229 19.91 7.92 -17.49
N ALA A 230 18.62 7.72 -17.70
CA ALA A 230 17.90 8.22 -18.87
C ALA A 230 17.83 9.75 -18.88
N VAL A 231 17.44 10.37 -17.76
CA VAL A 231 17.39 11.83 -17.61
C VAL A 231 18.77 12.47 -17.80
N GLU A 232 19.81 11.85 -17.25
CA GLU A 232 21.20 12.30 -17.43
C GLU A 232 21.70 12.14 -18.86
N LYS A 233 21.62 10.93 -19.42
CA LYS A 233 22.24 10.63 -20.72
C LYS A 233 21.47 11.23 -21.89
N GLN A 234 20.14 11.23 -21.83
CA GLN A 234 19.26 11.62 -22.94
C GLN A 234 18.81 13.08 -22.87
N LEU A 235 18.56 13.63 -21.67
CA LEU A 235 18.10 15.02 -21.52
C LEU A 235 19.20 15.98 -21.05
N GLY A 236 20.33 15.46 -20.56
CA GLY A 236 21.40 16.30 -20.00
C GLY A 236 21.02 16.97 -18.67
N LEU A 237 19.97 16.47 -18.00
CA LEU A 237 19.51 16.93 -16.70
C LEU A 237 19.91 15.92 -15.62
N LYS A 238 19.77 16.27 -14.35
CA LYS A 238 20.12 15.38 -13.24
C LYS A 238 18.98 15.32 -12.23
N LEU A 239 18.63 14.11 -11.81
CA LEU A 239 17.73 13.86 -10.70
C LEU A 239 18.54 13.45 -9.47
N GLU A 240 18.34 14.16 -8.36
CA GLU A 240 18.98 13.84 -7.08
C GLU A 240 17.96 13.89 -5.96
N LEU A 241 17.93 12.89 -5.08
CA LEU A 241 17.12 12.96 -3.87
C LEU A 241 17.79 13.92 -2.89
N LYS A 242 17.09 15.01 -2.52
CA LYS A 242 17.52 15.97 -1.51
C LYS A 242 16.39 16.22 -0.52
N THR A 243 16.69 16.98 0.52
CA THR A 243 15.67 17.49 1.45
C THR A 243 15.29 18.90 1.02
N ALA A 244 14.00 19.15 0.84
CA ALA A 244 13.46 20.46 0.47
C ALA A 244 12.22 20.81 1.32
N PRO A 245 11.97 22.10 1.60
CA PRO A 245 10.76 22.52 2.31
C PRO A 245 9.52 22.27 1.45
N ARG A 246 8.55 21.51 1.98
CA ARG A 246 7.29 21.19 1.30
C ARG A 246 6.07 21.56 2.14
N PRO A 247 4.97 22.02 1.53
CA PRO A 247 3.70 22.18 2.22
C PRO A 247 3.23 20.85 2.81
N VAL A 248 2.84 20.86 4.08
CA VAL A 248 2.36 19.68 4.81
C VAL A 248 1.09 19.97 5.60
N PHE A 249 0.35 18.90 5.85
CA PHE A 249 -0.73 18.86 6.84
C PHE A 249 -0.16 18.28 8.12
N GLN A 250 0.18 19.16 9.06
CA GLN A 250 0.77 18.80 10.34
C GLN A 250 -0.32 18.36 11.32
N VAL A 251 -0.25 17.12 11.77
CA VAL A 251 -1.11 16.56 12.81
C VAL A 251 -0.62 17.09 14.17
N ALA A 252 -1.40 17.96 14.78
CA ALA A 252 -1.09 18.54 16.08
C ALA A 252 -1.48 17.60 17.22
N SER A 253 -2.64 16.96 17.10
CA SER A 253 -3.12 15.94 18.05
C SER A 253 -4.17 15.07 17.38
N VAL A 254 -4.28 13.83 17.85
CA VAL A 254 -5.31 12.87 17.49
C VAL A 254 -5.24 11.73 18.50
N ASP A 255 -6.41 11.25 18.92
CA ASP A 255 -6.52 10.12 19.83
C ASP A 255 -6.46 8.81 19.06
N GLU A 256 -5.84 7.79 19.65
CA GLU A 256 -5.73 6.45 19.06
C GLU A 256 -7.07 5.72 19.15
N THR A 257 -7.70 5.74 20.33
CA THR A 257 -9.01 5.11 20.52
C THR A 257 -10.12 6.11 20.15
N PRO A 258 -10.99 5.79 19.17
CA PRO A 258 -12.13 6.64 18.88
C PRO A 258 -13.11 6.62 20.06
N THR A 259 -13.88 7.71 20.21
CA THR A 259 -15.03 7.72 21.12
C THR A 259 -16.00 6.54 20.81
N PRO A 260 -16.73 6.00 21.80
CA PRO A 260 -17.59 4.82 21.60
C PRO A 260 -18.65 4.99 20.52
N ASN A 261 -18.95 3.95 19.73
CA ASN A 261 -20.05 3.97 18.74
C ASN A 261 -21.41 4.17 19.42
N ALA A 262 -22.40 4.61 18.64
CA ALA A 262 -23.77 4.75 19.14
C ALA A 262 -24.26 3.40 19.71
N ALA A 263 -24.95 3.43 20.85
CA ALA A 263 -25.37 2.20 21.52
C ALA A 263 -26.27 1.29 20.65
N ASN A 264 -27.01 1.88 19.71
CA ASN A 264 -27.89 1.18 18.77
C ASN A 264 -27.23 0.91 17.40
N ILE A 265 -25.89 0.98 17.28
CA ILE A 265 -25.19 0.88 15.99
C ILE A 265 -25.53 -0.39 15.22
N ALA A 266 -25.66 -1.54 15.90
CA ALA A 266 -25.96 -2.82 15.27
C ALA A 266 -27.38 -2.86 14.64
N GLU A 267 -28.34 -2.14 15.22
CA GLU A 267 -29.71 -2.04 14.70
C GLU A 267 -29.82 -0.98 13.59
N ALA A 268 -29.16 0.17 13.79
CA ALA A 268 -29.23 1.30 12.87
C ALA A 268 -28.33 1.16 11.64
N LEU A 269 -27.24 0.39 11.76
CA LEU A 269 -26.29 0.10 10.69
C LEU A 269 -25.95 -1.41 10.69
N PRO A 270 -26.93 -2.28 10.38
CA PRO A 270 -26.69 -3.71 10.34
C PRO A 270 -25.65 -4.06 9.28
N GLU A 271 -24.76 -4.99 9.62
CA GLU A 271 -23.82 -5.54 8.66
C GLU A 271 -24.59 -6.22 7.53
N PRO A 272 -24.30 -5.89 6.25
CA PRO A 272 -24.93 -6.58 5.15
C PRO A 272 -24.66 -8.08 5.29
N PRO A 273 -25.66 -8.96 5.17
CA PRO A 273 -25.38 -10.38 5.12
C PRO A 273 -24.41 -10.63 3.97
N ALA A 274 -23.43 -11.51 4.17
CA ALA A 274 -22.51 -11.92 3.11
C ALA A 274 -23.34 -12.39 1.91
N ALA A 275 -23.48 -11.55 0.89
CA ALA A 275 -24.37 -11.83 -0.21
C ALA A 275 -23.77 -13.00 -1.00
N PRO A 276 -24.46 -14.15 -1.14
CA PRO A 276 -23.95 -15.22 -1.96
C PRO A 276 -23.76 -14.73 -3.40
N PHE A 277 -23.01 -15.49 -4.19
CA PHE A 277 -23.02 -15.28 -5.63
C PHE A 277 -24.47 -15.42 -6.14
N GLU A 278 -24.92 -14.46 -6.96
CA GLU A 278 -26.21 -14.58 -7.67
C GLU A 278 -26.22 -15.81 -8.57
N VAL A 279 -25.08 -16.07 -9.19
CA VAL A 279 -24.81 -17.22 -10.03
C VAL A 279 -23.40 -17.68 -9.73
N ALA A 280 -23.21 -18.96 -9.43
CA ALA A 280 -21.90 -19.59 -9.32
C ALA A 280 -21.94 -20.93 -10.05
N VAL A 281 -21.01 -21.11 -10.98
CA VAL A 281 -20.76 -22.36 -11.68
C VAL A 281 -19.39 -22.83 -11.28
N ILE A 282 -19.31 -24.05 -10.77
CA ILE A 282 -18.07 -24.75 -10.50
C ILE A 282 -18.06 -26.09 -11.23
N LYS A 283 -16.96 -26.37 -11.92
CA LYS A 283 -16.77 -27.63 -12.63
C LYS A 283 -15.29 -28.02 -12.66
N PRO A 284 -14.96 -29.31 -12.71
CA PRO A 284 -13.59 -29.74 -12.99
C PRO A 284 -13.09 -29.13 -14.29
N SER A 285 -11.85 -28.64 -14.30
CA SER A 285 -11.20 -28.08 -15.49
C SER A 285 -10.76 -29.18 -16.45
N ALA A 286 -10.58 -28.82 -17.73
CA ALA A 286 -9.97 -29.74 -18.69
C ALA A 286 -8.48 -29.98 -18.37
N PRO A 287 -7.92 -31.18 -18.64
CA PRO A 287 -6.54 -31.51 -18.26
C PRO A 287 -5.45 -30.56 -18.78
N ASP A 288 -5.62 -30.07 -20.02
CA ASP A 288 -4.65 -29.21 -20.71
C ASP A 288 -4.97 -27.71 -20.59
N GLU A 289 -5.97 -27.35 -19.79
CA GLU A 289 -6.39 -25.97 -19.62
C GLU A 289 -5.34 -25.16 -18.85
N LYS A 290 -5.09 -23.94 -19.34
CA LYS A 290 -4.11 -23.04 -18.74
C LYS A 290 -4.75 -22.25 -17.62
N GLY A 291 -4.01 -22.08 -16.53
CA GLY A 291 -4.40 -21.26 -15.39
C GLY A 291 -4.77 -19.85 -15.84
N TYR A 292 -5.95 -19.41 -15.45
CA TYR A 292 -6.47 -18.08 -15.74
C TYR A 292 -7.31 -17.61 -14.56
N ALA A 293 -7.21 -16.33 -14.22
CA ALA A 293 -8.06 -15.70 -13.23
C ALA A 293 -8.30 -14.25 -13.63
N ARG A 294 -9.54 -13.79 -13.56
CA ARG A 294 -9.95 -12.43 -13.84
C ARG A 294 -11.14 -12.04 -12.98
N ILE A 295 -11.05 -10.84 -12.42
CA ILE A 295 -12.19 -10.16 -11.79
C ILE A 295 -12.52 -8.96 -12.68
N THR A 296 -13.77 -8.82 -13.10
CA THR A 296 -14.24 -7.69 -13.91
C THR A 296 -15.55 -7.18 -13.34
N GLY A 297 -15.56 -5.99 -12.74
CA GLY A 297 -16.73 -5.48 -12.05
C GLY A 297 -17.15 -6.44 -10.94
N ASN A 298 -18.36 -7.00 -11.04
CA ASN A 298 -18.91 -7.99 -10.12
C ASN A 298 -18.78 -9.44 -10.61
N GLN A 299 -18.00 -9.72 -11.65
CA GLN A 299 -17.79 -11.07 -12.18
C GLN A 299 -16.42 -11.60 -11.79
N VAL A 300 -16.39 -12.87 -11.39
CA VAL A 300 -15.20 -13.64 -11.09
C VAL A 300 -15.13 -14.80 -12.07
N GLU A 301 -14.04 -14.89 -12.80
CA GLU A 301 -13.76 -15.98 -13.71
C GLU A 301 -12.39 -16.55 -13.40
N THR A 302 -12.33 -17.83 -13.08
CA THR A 302 -11.09 -18.58 -13.00
C THR A 302 -11.18 -19.86 -13.82
N ARG A 303 -10.06 -20.29 -14.37
CA ARG A 303 -9.92 -21.53 -15.12
C ARG A 303 -8.66 -22.25 -14.71
N ALA A 304 -8.74 -23.58 -14.64
CA ALA A 304 -7.62 -24.44 -14.28
C ALA A 304 -6.91 -24.05 -12.96
N ILE A 305 -7.65 -23.55 -11.96
CA ILE A 305 -7.10 -23.14 -10.66
C ILE A 305 -7.21 -24.31 -9.67
N PRO A 306 -6.12 -24.73 -8.99
CA PRO A 306 -6.19 -25.71 -7.91
C PRO A 306 -7.11 -25.24 -6.79
N LEU A 307 -7.95 -26.13 -6.25
CA LEU A 307 -8.88 -25.76 -5.18
C LEU A 307 -8.14 -25.26 -3.92
N MET A 308 -6.91 -25.73 -3.68
CA MET A 308 -6.04 -25.20 -2.63
C MET A 308 -5.86 -23.69 -2.71
N PHE A 309 -5.70 -23.12 -3.91
CA PHE A 309 -5.51 -21.68 -4.09
C PHE A 309 -6.77 -20.88 -3.69
N LEU A 310 -7.95 -21.40 -4.04
CA LEU A 310 -9.22 -20.77 -3.67
C LEU A 310 -9.45 -20.86 -2.15
N LEU A 311 -9.07 -21.97 -1.54
CA LEU A 311 -9.17 -22.19 -0.11
C LEU A 311 -8.22 -21.26 0.67
N THR A 312 -6.94 -21.18 0.30
CA THR A 312 -6.01 -20.27 0.97
C THR A 312 -6.43 -18.81 0.79
N PHE A 313 -6.92 -18.43 -0.38
CA PHE A 313 -7.46 -17.09 -0.62
C PHE A 313 -8.69 -16.80 0.27
N GLY A 314 -9.66 -17.71 0.33
CA GLY A 314 -10.92 -17.53 1.06
C GLY A 314 -10.76 -17.32 2.58
N TRP A 315 -9.70 -17.90 3.17
CA TRP A 315 -9.37 -17.75 4.60
C TRP A 315 -8.20 -16.80 4.88
N ASP A 316 -7.75 -16.02 3.89
CA ASP A 316 -6.58 -15.12 3.99
C ASP A 316 -5.29 -15.82 4.49
N LEU A 317 -5.07 -17.05 4.03
CA LEU A 317 -3.91 -17.85 4.38
C LEU A 317 -2.80 -17.65 3.34
N ASN A 318 -1.55 -17.62 3.82
CA ASN A 318 -0.40 -17.58 2.92
C ASN A 318 -0.29 -18.90 2.14
N PRO A 319 -0.34 -18.89 0.80
CA PRO A 319 -0.34 -20.12 -0.01
C PRO A 319 0.95 -20.94 0.09
N ASN A 320 2.04 -20.35 0.57
CA ASN A 320 3.30 -21.05 0.77
C ASN A 320 3.41 -21.69 2.17
N ASN A 321 2.47 -21.41 3.08
CA ASN A 321 2.46 -21.93 4.43
C ASN A 321 1.73 -23.28 4.53
N LYS A 322 2.46 -24.38 4.35
CA LYS A 322 1.91 -25.74 4.46
C LYS A 322 1.41 -26.14 5.85
N GLU A 323 1.75 -25.37 6.90
CA GLU A 323 1.31 -25.63 8.27
C GLU A 323 0.00 -24.89 8.61
N SER A 324 -0.47 -23.98 7.74
CA SER A 324 -1.69 -23.17 7.96
C SER A 324 -3.01 -23.94 7.79
N ILE A 325 -2.96 -25.12 7.14
CA ILE A 325 -4.10 -25.99 6.94
C ILE A 325 -3.77 -27.39 7.42
N ALA A 326 -4.58 -27.90 8.33
CA ALA A 326 -4.53 -29.25 8.85
C ALA A 326 -5.51 -30.17 8.12
N ASN A 327 -5.12 -31.45 7.98
CA ASN A 327 -5.93 -32.51 7.38
C ASN A 327 -6.38 -32.21 5.94
N ALA A 328 -5.68 -31.34 5.22
CA ALA A 328 -5.98 -31.02 3.84
C ALA A 328 -5.89 -32.27 2.94
N PRO A 329 -6.96 -32.64 2.21
CA PRO A 329 -6.88 -33.73 1.25
C PRO A 329 -5.84 -33.44 0.16
N LYS A 330 -5.01 -34.43 -0.17
CA LYS A 330 -3.90 -34.28 -1.15
C LYS A 330 -4.37 -33.84 -2.54
N TRP A 331 -5.61 -34.15 -2.90
CA TRP A 331 -6.17 -33.78 -4.21
C TRP A 331 -6.34 -32.26 -4.35
N LEU A 332 -6.41 -31.48 -3.26
CA LEU A 332 -6.58 -30.03 -3.32
C LEU A 332 -5.47 -29.30 -4.10
N ASP A 333 -4.26 -29.84 -4.08
CA ASP A 333 -3.09 -29.26 -4.78
C ASP A 333 -3.16 -29.47 -6.30
N THR A 334 -3.91 -30.47 -6.76
CA THR A 334 -3.90 -30.90 -8.17
C THR A 334 -5.25 -30.82 -8.85
N ALA A 335 -6.36 -30.96 -8.11
CA ALA A 335 -7.70 -30.87 -8.63
C ALA A 335 -7.99 -29.42 -9.00
N LYS A 336 -8.11 -29.19 -10.30
CA LYS A 336 -8.33 -27.87 -10.87
C LYS A 336 -9.79 -27.68 -11.21
N PHE A 337 -10.31 -26.52 -10.89
CA PHE A 337 -11.69 -26.15 -11.16
C PHE A 337 -11.76 -24.86 -11.96
N ASP A 338 -12.74 -24.84 -12.86
CA ASP A 338 -13.22 -23.60 -13.46
C ASP A 338 -14.29 -23.04 -12.53
N PHE A 339 -14.17 -21.76 -12.25
CA PHE A 339 -15.10 -21.02 -11.42
C PHE A 339 -15.59 -19.82 -12.19
N LEU A 340 -16.89 -19.79 -12.48
CA LEU A 340 -17.54 -18.63 -13.06
C LEU A 340 -18.62 -18.17 -12.11
N ALA A 341 -18.49 -16.98 -11.56
CA ALA A 341 -19.49 -16.45 -10.67
C ALA A 341 -19.75 -14.96 -10.86
N LYS A 342 -20.96 -14.58 -10.51
CA LYS A 342 -21.43 -13.20 -10.52
C LYS A 342 -21.88 -12.83 -9.11
N ALA A 343 -21.24 -11.83 -8.55
CA ALA A 343 -21.55 -11.28 -7.26
C ALA A 343 -22.84 -10.44 -7.31
N GLY A 344 -23.58 -10.45 -6.19
CA GLY A 344 -24.84 -9.74 -6.09
C GLY A 344 -24.73 -8.22 -6.17
N ALA A 345 -25.84 -7.56 -6.45
CA ALA A 345 -25.91 -6.09 -6.58
C ALA A 345 -25.44 -5.29 -5.34
N ASN A 346 -25.41 -5.91 -4.16
CA ASN A 346 -25.07 -5.27 -2.88
C ASN A 346 -23.61 -5.49 -2.44
N VAL A 347 -22.78 -6.08 -3.29
CA VAL A 347 -21.38 -6.36 -2.94
C VAL A 347 -20.54 -5.09 -2.98
N ARG A 348 -19.65 -4.93 -1.99
CA ARG A 348 -18.72 -3.81 -1.92
C ARG A 348 -17.77 -3.84 -3.10
N VAL A 349 -17.42 -2.66 -3.61
CA VAL A 349 -16.58 -2.48 -4.79
C VAL A 349 -15.47 -1.50 -4.45
N ASP A 350 -14.23 -1.95 -4.65
CA ASP A 350 -13.06 -1.11 -4.59
C ASP A 350 -12.86 -0.46 -5.96
N LYS A 351 -12.66 0.87 -5.97
CA LYS A 351 -12.49 1.65 -7.19
C LYS A 351 -11.01 1.92 -7.44
N PHE A 352 -10.49 1.42 -8.55
CA PHE A 352 -9.12 1.67 -9.00
C PHE A 352 -9.14 2.45 -10.32
N ALA A 353 -8.02 3.11 -10.65
CA ALA A 353 -7.86 3.77 -11.95
C ALA A 353 -8.00 2.79 -13.13
N SER A 354 -7.64 1.51 -12.91
CA SER A 354 -7.77 0.41 -13.88
C SER A 354 -9.17 -0.21 -13.95
N GLY A 355 -10.10 0.21 -13.09
CA GLY A 355 -11.47 -0.28 -13.04
C GLY A 355 -11.97 -0.60 -11.63
N ASN A 356 -13.21 -1.05 -11.58
CA ASN A 356 -13.89 -1.44 -10.36
C ASN A 356 -13.72 -2.95 -10.10
N LEU A 357 -13.37 -3.33 -8.87
CA LEU A 357 -13.24 -4.72 -8.45
C LEU A 357 -14.13 -5.01 -7.25
N ILE A 358 -14.63 -6.23 -7.13
CA ILE A 358 -15.26 -6.71 -5.90
C ILE A 358 -14.27 -6.51 -4.74
N ASN A 359 -14.76 -5.98 -3.63
CA ASN A 359 -14.00 -5.87 -2.40
C ASN A 359 -13.54 -7.26 -1.94
N PHE A 360 -12.26 -7.38 -1.61
CA PHE A 360 -11.66 -8.68 -1.34
C PHE A 360 -12.24 -9.39 -0.13
N GLU A 361 -12.65 -8.68 0.92
CA GLU A 361 -13.27 -9.31 2.10
C GLU A 361 -14.63 -9.90 1.78
N ASP A 362 -15.44 -9.19 0.98
CA ASP A 362 -16.70 -9.74 0.49
C ASP A 362 -16.44 -10.99 -0.36
N LEU A 363 -15.50 -10.91 -1.32
CA LEU A 363 -15.17 -12.04 -2.17
C LEU A 363 -14.67 -13.26 -1.37
N ARG A 364 -13.82 -13.05 -0.36
CA ARG A 364 -13.34 -14.11 0.54
C ARG A 364 -14.51 -14.75 1.29
N SER A 365 -15.44 -13.95 1.82
CA SER A 365 -16.63 -14.46 2.51
C SER A 365 -17.54 -15.27 1.59
N MET A 366 -17.78 -14.76 0.37
CA MET A 366 -18.58 -15.44 -0.65
C MET A 366 -17.97 -16.77 -1.06
N LEU A 367 -16.65 -16.80 -1.25
CA LEU A 367 -15.90 -17.99 -1.62
C LEU A 367 -15.91 -19.03 -0.50
N ARG A 368 -15.75 -18.62 0.77
CA ARG A 368 -15.89 -19.53 1.93
C ARG A 368 -17.25 -20.21 1.95
N ALA A 369 -18.32 -19.44 1.80
CA ALA A 369 -19.69 -19.97 1.77
C ALA A 369 -19.89 -20.95 0.61
N LEU A 370 -19.43 -20.57 -0.58
CA LEU A 370 -19.54 -21.42 -1.77
C LEU A 370 -18.75 -22.73 -1.64
N ILE A 371 -17.50 -22.68 -1.16
CA ILE A 371 -16.67 -23.88 -0.98
C ILE A 371 -17.29 -24.80 0.09
N ALA A 372 -17.76 -24.22 1.20
CA ALA A 372 -18.46 -24.96 2.25
C ALA A 372 -19.69 -25.71 1.71
N GLU A 373 -20.51 -25.04 0.91
CA GLU A 373 -21.70 -25.63 0.31
C GLU A 373 -21.36 -26.64 -0.78
N ARG A 374 -20.62 -26.22 -1.82
CA ARG A 374 -20.40 -27.03 -3.03
C ARG A 374 -19.53 -28.24 -2.77
N PHE A 375 -18.56 -28.19 -1.86
CA PHE A 375 -17.71 -29.34 -1.53
C PHE A 375 -18.07 -29.99 -0.19
N GLN A 376 -19.22 -29.63 0.39
CA GLN A 376 -19.69 -30.13 1.69
C GLN A 376 -18.62 -29.99 2.79
N MET A 377 -17.82 -28.92 2.71
CA MET A 377 -16.65 -28.75 3.57
C MET A 377 -17.08 -28.44 5.01
N LYS A 378 -16.62 -29.26 5.95
CA LYS A 378 -16.69 -29.02 7.39
C LYS A 378 -15.31 -28.65 7.89
N TRP A 379 -15.25 -27.61 8.72
CA TRP A 379 -13.99 -27.06 9.20
C TRP A 379 -14.15 -26.36 10.53
N HIS A 380 -13.04 -26.19 11.23
CA HIS A 380 -12.91 -25.33 12.39
C HIS A 380 -11.50 -24.74 12.46
N MET A 381 -11.30 -23.74 13.33
CA MET A 381 -9.98 -23.23 13.68
C MET A 381 -9.52 -23.86 14.98
N GLU A 382 -8.27 -24.29 15.06
CA GLU A 382 -7.66 -24.73 16.33
C GLU A 382 -6.19 -24.29 16.43
N ASP A 383 -5.68 -24.14 17.65
CA ASP A 383 -4.27 -23.87 17.87
C ASP A 383 -3.43 -25.13 17.66
N ARG A 384 -2.49 -25.08 16.70
CA ARG A 384 -1.51 -26.15 16.46
C ARG A 384 -0.08 -25.65 16.56
N PRO A 385 0.89 -26.52 16.92
CA PRO A 385 2.29 -26.16 16.92
C PRO A 385 2.81 -25.97 15.48
N VAL A 386 2.91 -24.72 15.03
CA VAL A 386 3.47 -24.34 13.71
C VAL A 386 4.89 -23.81 13.85
N THR A 387 5.64 -23.76 12.75
CA THR A 387 6.97 -23.14 12.71
C THR A 387 6.85 -21.61 12.72
N ALA A 388 7.04 -21.01 13.88
CA ALA A 388 7.18 -19.57 14.06
C ALA A 388 8.66 -19.18 14.18
N TYR A 389 8.93 -17.88 14.26
CA TYR A 389 10.29 -17.38 14.42
C TYR A 389 10.45 -16.60 15.72
N THR A 390 11.60 -16.74 16.35
CA THR A 390 12.04 -15.85 17.43
C THR A 390 13.23 -15.03 16.92
N LEU A 391 13.14 -13.72 17.01
CA LEU A 391 14.21 -12.81 16.63
C LEU A 391 15.22 -12.72 17.78
N ILE A 392 16.49 -13.03 17.52
CA ILE A 392 17.57 -13.08 18.50
C ILE A 392 18.65 -12.07 18.12
N ALA A 393 19.18 -11.35 19.11
CA ALA A 393 20.33 -10.47 18.94
C ALA A 393 21.63 -11.29 18.87
N ILE A 394 22.45 -11.07 17.83
CA ILE A 394 23.80 -11.65 17.75
C ILE A 394 24.85 -10.56 17.95
N LYS A 395 24.87 -9.60 17.03
CA LYS A 395 25.72 -8.41 17.09
C LYS A 395 24.93 -7.26 16.47
N PRO A 396 23.89 -6.76 17.18
CA PRO A 396 22.95 -5.80 16.63
C PRO A 396 23.65 -4.61 15.98
N ARG A 397 23.19 -4.27 14.77
CA ARG A 397 23.67 -3.15 13.95
C ARG A 397 22.56 -2.12 13.67
N LEU A 398 21.41 -2.29 14.34
CA LEU A 398 20.30 -1.36 14.30
C LEU A 398 20.74 0.01 14.83
N LYS A 399 20.29 1.08 14.20
CA LYS A 399 20.54 2.44 14.68
C LYS A 399 19.42 2.82 15.63
N PRO A 400 19.68 3.22 16.88
CA PRO A 400 18.64 3.76 17.75
C PRO A 400 17.99 4.99 17.12
N THR A 401 16.68 5.08 17.19
CA THR A 401 15.95 6.27 16.73
C THR A 401 16.33 7.46 17.60
N LEU A 402 16.73 8.57 16.97
CA LEU A 402 17.22 9.75 17.68
C LEU A 402 16.09 10.60 18.26
N ASP A 403 15.01 10.77 17.50
CA ASP A 403 13.81 11.45 17.94
C ASP A 403 12.67 10.43 18.08
N PRO A 404 12.31 10.01 19.30
CA PRO A 404 11.27 9.01 19.53
C PRO A 404 9.86 9.52 19.19
N THR A 405 9.70 10.83 18.92
CA THR A 405 8.43 11.44 18.52
C THR A 405 8.17 11.36 17.00
N GLU A 406 9.20 11.03 16.20
CA GLU A 406 9.03 10.77 14.77
C GLU A 406 8.08 9.59 14.53
N ARG A 407 7.31 9.60 13.45
CA ARG A 407 6.33 8.53 13.22
C ARG A 407 7.03 7.18 12.97
N THR A 408 6.44 6.11 13.50
CA THR A 408 6.83 4.75 13.08
C THR A 408 6.38 4.56 11.65
N ARG A 409 7.33 4.29 10.75
CA ARG A 409 7.08 4.16 9.32
C ARG A 409 8.01 3.11 8.73
N CYS A 410 7.52 2.35 7.77
CA CYS A 410 8.38 1.63 6.83
C CYS A 410 7.94 1.89 5.40
N LYS A 411 8.90 2.07 4.50
CA LYS A 411 8.64 2.26 3.07
C LYS A 411 9.58 1.44 2.21
N GLU A 412 9.12 1.06 1.03
CA GLU A 412 9.99 0.53 -0.02
C GLU A 412 10.84 1.68 -0.58
N GLY A 413 12.16 1.49 -0.67
CA GLY A 413 13.08 2.46 -1.23
C GLY A 413 14.27 2.81 -0.34
N PRO A 414 15.17 3.65 -0.87
CA PRO A 414 16.39 4.05 -0.17
C PRO A 414 16.08 4.89 1.07
N GLY A 415 17.05 4.91 1.99
CA GLY A 415 17.03 5.79 3.14
C GLY A 415 17.36 7.24 2.78
N PRO A 416 17.53 8.12 3.79
CA PRO A 416 17.83 9.53 3.58
C PRO A 416 19.10 9.83 2.77
N ASP A 417 20.02 8.86 2.64
CA ASP A 417 21.23 8.99 1.82
C ASP A 417 20.99 8.77 0.32
N GLY A 418 19.76 8.38 -0.07
CA GLY A 418 19.36 8.15 -1.45
C GLY A 418 20.00 6.94 -2.12
N LYS A 419 20.76 6.11 -1.38
CA LYS A 419 21.47 4.96 -1.95
C LYS A 419 20.53 3.79 -2.15
N ASP A 420 20.27 3.46 -3.41
CA ASP A 420 19.43 2.32 -3.80
C ASP A 420 20.34 1.18 -4.36
N PRO A 421 20.76 0.19 -3.54
CA PRO A 421 21.63 -0.90 -3.98
C PRO A 421 21.03 -1.74 -5.11
N ARG A 422 19.71 -1.65 -5.33
CA ARG A 422 19.01 -2.37 -6.38
C ARG A 422 19.31 -1.81 -7.78
N VAL A 423 19.88 -0.60 -7.87
CA VAL A 423 20.34 -0.02 -9.14
C VAL A 423 21.61 -0.72 -9.62
N GLU A 424 22.55 -0.99 -8.71
CA GLU A 424 23.82 -1.67 -9.02
C GLU A 424 23.69 -3.19 -8.99
N SER A 425 22.79 -3.71 -8.15
CA SER A 425 22.51 -5.14 -8.00
C SER A 425 21.00 -5.42 -8.07
N PRO A 426 20.41 -5.44 -9.27
CA PRO A 426 18.96 -5.60 -9.43
C PRO A 426 18.39 -6.92 -8.89
N VAL A 427 19.22 -7.94 -8.69
CA VAL A 427 18.86 -9.20 -8.01
C VAL A 427 18.39 -8.98 -6.57
N LEU A 428 18.84 -7.91 -5.91
CA LEU A 428 18.30 -7.44 -4.63
C LEU A 428 17.01 -6.66 -4.87
N ASN A 429 15.98 -7.30 -5.39
CA ASN A 429 14.77 -6.62 -5.84
C ASN A 429 13.88 -6.05 -4.72
N ARG A 430 14.24 -6.23 -3.44
CA ARG A 430 13.57 -5.60 -2.27
C ARG A 430 14.52 -4.71 -1.48
N LEU A 431 14.04 -3.52 -1.12
CA LEU A 431 14.73 -2.57 -0.25
C LEU A 431 13.70 -1.85 0.59
N ILE A 432 13.73 -2.07 1.89
CA ILE A 432 12.86 -1.37 2.83
C ILE A 432 13.68 -0.45 3.72
N THR A 433 13.16 0.74 3.97
CA THR A 433 13.70 1.66 4.98
C THR A 433 12.62 1.91 6.01
N CYS A 434 12.92 1.57 7.25
CA CYS A 434 12.02 1.80 8.36
C CYS A 434 12.66 2.68 9.44
N GLN A 435 11.80 3.39 10.16
CA GLN A 435 12.15 4.33 11.22
C GLN A 435 11.24 4.16 12.43
N ASN A 436 11.77 4.51 13.59
CA ASN A 436 11.09 4.47 14.89
C ASN A 436 10.34 3.16 15.16
N MET A 437 10.97 2.01 14.87
CA MET A 437 10.35 0.69 15.08
C MET A 437 10.88 -0.01 16.32
N THR A 438 9.99 -0.47 17.19
CA THR A 438 10.32 -1.43 18.25
C THR A 438 10.60 -2.83 17.66
N ILE A 439 11.28 -3.70 18.40
CA ILE A 439 11.57 -5.07 17.92
C ILE A 439 10.30 -5.88 17.58
N PRO A 440 9.23 -5.85 18.39
CA PRO A 440 7.97 -6.51 18.00
C PRO A 440 7.43 -5.97 16.67
N GLN A 441 7.45 -4.65 16.47
CA GLN A 441 7.00 -4.02 15.23
C GLN A 441 7.87 -4.40 14.03
N ILE A 442 9.19 -4.59 14.22
CA ILE A 442 10.10 -5.14 13.21
C ILE A 442 9.69 -6.57 12.85
N GLY A 443 9.31 -7.38 13.83
CA GLY A 443 8.81 -8.74 13.61
C GLY A 443 7.59 -8.78 12.68
N ASP A 444 6.58 -7.94 12.97
CA ASP A 444 5.38 -7.82 12.13
C ASP A 444 5.72 -7.38 10.70
N GLU A 445 6.61 -6.39 10.57
CA GLU A 445 7.02 -5.84 9.27
C GLU A 445 7.78 -6.86 8.43
N LEU A 446 8.64 -7.66 9.06
CA LEU A 446 9.35 -8.75 8.39
C LEU A 446 8.37 -9.79 7.83
N GLN A 447 7.30 -10.11 8.54
CA GLN A 447 6.26 -11.01 8.02
C GLN A 447 5.53 -10.39 6.83
N HIS A 448 5.24 -9.08 6.88
CA HIS A 448 4.59 -8.36 5.79
C HIS A 448 5.47 -8.26 4.53
N VAL A 449 6.69 -7.76 4.67
CA VAL A 449 7.57 -7.47 3.51
C VAL A 449 8.30 -8.70 2.97
N ALA A 450 8.43 -9.75 3.78
CA ALA A 450 9.09 -11.00 3.42
C ALA A 450 8.14 -12.20 3.52
N GLY A 451 6.86 -12.00 3.16
CA GLY A 451 5.82 -13.04 3.18
C GLY A 451 6.09 -14.25 2.28
N GLY A 452 7.11 -14.21 1.40
CA GLY A 452 7.62 -15.39 0.68
C GLY A 452 8.60 -16.25 1.49
N TYR A 453 9.04 -15.79 2.66
CA TYR A 453 9.98 -16.48 3.55
C TYR A 453 9.40 -16.71 4.94
N ILE A 454 8.68 -15.72 5.47
CA ILE A 454 8.20 -15.68 6.85
C ILE A 454 6.68 -15.73 6.82
N TYR A 455 6.12 -16.87 7.19
CA TYR A 455 4.69 -17.12 7.09
C TYR A 455 3.93 -16.98 8.40
N ASN A 456 4.62 -17.21 9.51
CA ASN A 456 4.07 -17.19 10.86
C ASN A 456 4.76 -16.08 11.67
N PRO A 457 4.16 -15.64 12.80
CA PRO A 457 4.64 -14.49 13.55
C PRO A 457 6.11 -14.59 13.97
N VAL A 458 6.73 -13.41 14.07
CA VAL A 458 8.08 -13.23 14.58
C VAL A 458 7.99 -12.64 15.98
N VAL A 459 8.47 -13.38 16.99
CA VAL A 459 8.46 -12.95 18.39
C VAL A 459 9.79 -12.35 18.77
N ASP A 460 9.78 -11.29 19.58
CA ASP A 460 10.99 -10.71 20.16
C ASP A 460 11.61 -11.64 21.23
N GLY A 461 12.83 -12.11 20.96
CA GLY A 461 13.72 -12.76 21.93
C GLY A 461 15.07 -12.05 22.04
N THR A 462 15.16 -10.81 21.56
CA THR A 462 16.41 -10.04 21.47
C THR A 462 16.81 -9.41 22.80
N GLY A 463 15.83 -9.08 23.65
CA GLY A 463 16.02 -8.29 24.87
C GLY A 463 16.29 -6.81 24.61
N LEU A 464 16.34 -6.36 23.35
CA LEU A 464 16.58 -4.97 22.98
C LEU A 464 15.37 -4.10 23.36
N LYS A 465 15.65 -2.85 23.73
CA LYS A 465 14.65 -1.87 24.20
C LYS A 465 14.76 -0.57 23.42
N GLY A 466 13.62 0.10 23.27
CA GLY A 466 13.50 1.32 22.48
C GLY A 466 13.13 1.01 21.03
N SER A 467 13.35 2.02 20.19
CA SER A 467 13.01 2.00 18.77
C SER A 467 14.25 2.17 17.90
N TYR A 468 14.16 1.67 16.68
CA TYR A 468 15.27 1.59 15.77
C TYR A 468 14.91 2.02 14.36
N ASP A 469 15.91 2.61 13.70
CA ASP A 469 15.92 2.95 12.29
C ASP A 469 16.84 1.98 11.55
N PHE A 470 16.40 1.49 10.40
CA PHE A 470 17.19 0.58 9.58
C PHE A 470 16.77 0.59 8.12
N THR A 471 17.70 0.17 7.27
CA THR A 471 17.43 -0.18 5.87
C THR A 471 17.82 -1.63 5.66
N LEU A 472 16.96 -2.42 5.02
CA LEU A 472 17.16 -3.83 4.75
C LEU A 472 16.99 -4.10 3.26
N SER A 473 18.05 -4.61 2.63
CA SER A 473 18.08 -5.01 1.22
C SER A 473 18.14 -6.52 1.08
N PHE A 474 17.28 -7.12 0.27
CA PHE A 474 17.23 -8.57 0.07
C PHE A 474 16.60 -8.93 -1.28
N SER A 475 16.72 -10.19 -1.69
CA SER A 475 16.02 -10.74 -2.84
C SER A 475 14.71 -11.38 -2.38
N SER A 476 13.64 -11.23 -3.16
CA SER A 476 12.38 -11.91 -2.89
C SER A 476 12.50 -13.43 -3.04
N ALA A 477 11.60 -14.18 -2.39
CA ALA A 477 11.68 -15.64 -2.33
C ALA A 477 11.69 -16.31 -3.71
N ASP A 478 10.90 -15.80 -4.67
CA ASP A 478 10.85 -16.27 -6.06
C ASP A 478 12.16 -16.11 -6.82
N LYS A 479 13.10 -15.27 -6.33
CA LYS A 479 14.43 -15.10 -6.92
C LYS A 479 15.45 -16.13 -6.43
N ILE A 480 15.23 -16.71 -5.25
CA ILE A 480 16.17 -17.66 -4.61
C ILE A 480 15.61 -19.08 -4.62
N LEU A 481 14.31 -19.23 -4.36
CA LEU A 481 13.63 -20.51 -4.34
C LEU A 481 13.11 -20.78 -5.76
N PRO A 482 13.64 -21.79 -6.49
CA PRO A 482 13.12 -22.11 -7.81
C PRO A 482 11.63 -22.47 -7.71
N ASN A 483 10.84 -22.03 -8.69
CA ASN A 483 9.39 -22.23 -8.79
C ASN A 483 9.01 -23.70 -9.13
N THR A 484 9.76 -24.68 -8.62
CA THR A 484 9.67 -26.10 -8.96
C THR A 484 9.57 -26.95 -7.70
N GLY A 485 8.43 -26.91 -7.00
CA GLY A 485 7.89 -28.03 -6.19
C GLY A 485 8.83 -28.79 -5.22
N GLY A 486 9.97 -28.21 -4.85
CA GLY A 486 11.09 -28.91 -4.23
C GLY A 486 11.57 -28.15 -3.00
N SER A 487 11.87 -28.90 -1.95
CA SER A 487 12.42 -28.42 -0.68
C SER A 487 13.87 -27.96 -0.86
N ALA A 488 14.08 -26.77 -1.44
CA ALA A 488 15.35 -26.07 -1.35
C ALA A 488 15.43 -25.36 0.01
N ASP A 489 16.60 -25.41 0.66
CA ASP A 489 16.84 -24.71 1.91
C ASP A 489 16.89 -23.18 1.63
N PRO A 490 15.99 -22.36 2.22
CA PRO A 490 15.98 -20.91 2.02
C PRO A 490 17.24 -20.19 2.52
N ASN A 491 18.17 -20.90 3.17
CA ASN A 491 19.47 -20.37 3.62
C ASN A 491 20.64 -20.61 2.64
N SER A 492 20.44 -21.19 1.45
CA SER A 492 21.55 -21.36 0.50
C SER A 492 21.90 -20.04 -0.20
N SER A 493 23.15 -19.59 -0.09
CA SER A 493 23.67 -18.47 -0.86
C SER A 493 23.82 -18.86 -2.34
N ASP A 494 23.10 -18.18 -3.23
CA ASP A 494 23.16 -18.37 -4.67
C ASP A 494 24.40 -17.66 -5.27
N PRO A 495 25.17 -18.27 -6.19
CA PRO A 495 26.30 -17.65 -6.89
C PRO A 495 25.98 -16.34 -7.63
N ASN A 496 24.70 -16.01 -7.87
CA ASN A 496 24.29 -14.81 -8.61
C ASN A 496 24.21 -13.53 -7.77
N GLY A 497 24.66 -13.54 -6.51
CA GLY A 497 24.63 -12.36 -5.63
C GLY A 497 23.27 -12.09 -4.97
N ALA A 498 22.31 -13.02 -5.10
CA ALA A 498 21.04 -12.96 -4.38
C ALA A 498 21.25 -13.10 -2.86
N LEU A 499 20.39 -12.47 -2.07
CA LEU A 499 20.50 -12.44 -0.62
C LEU A 499 19.16 -12.77 0.03
N SER A 500 19.07 -13.89 0.74
CA SER A 500 17.85 -14.27 1.47
C SER A 500 17.53 -13.26 2.57
N VAL A 501 16.26 -13.14 2.97
CA VAL A 501 15.91 -12.28 4.10
C VAL A 501 16.61 -12.71 5.40
N PHE A 502 16.83 -14.02 5.59
CA PHE A 502 17.54 -14.57 6.76
C PHE A 502 19.00 -14.12 6.80
N ASP A 503 19.70 -14.20 5.67
CA ASP A 503 21.06 -13.68 5.54
C ASP A 503 21.11 -12.16 5.67
N ALA A 504 20.14 -11.45 5.08
CA ALA A 504 20.08 -9.98 5.14
C ALA A 504 19.92 -9.50 6.58
N ILE A 505 18.99 -10.07 7.35
CA ILE A 505 18.78 -9.75 8.77
C ILE A 505 20.08 -10.01 9.57
N SER A 506 20.75 -11.14 9.33
CA SER A 506 22.03 -11.49 9.98
C SER A 506 23.15 -10.52 9.65
N ARG A 507 23.40 -10.27 8.36
CA ARG A 507 24.54 -9.49 7.88
C ARG A 507 24.35 -7.99 8.05
N GLN A 508 23.14 -7.49 7.85
CA GLN A 508 22.85 -6.05 7.82
C GLN A 508 22.35 -5.54 9.17
N LEU A 509 21.47 -6.29 9.85
CA LEU A 509 20.89 -5.86 11.14
C LEU A 509 21.58 -6.49 12.35
N GLY A 510 22.36 -7.55 12.15
CA GLY A 510 23.04 -8.24 13.26
C GLY A 510 22.09 -9.02 14.17
N LEU A 511 20.91 -9.35 13.65
CA LEU A 511 19.87 -10.14 14.31
C LEU A 511 19.75 -11.50 13.61
N LYS A 512 19.04 -12.45 14.19
CA LYS A 512 18.78 -13.75 13.56
C LYS A 512 17.38 -14.22 13.85
N LEU A 513 16.72 -14.80 12.85
CA LEU A 513 15.48 -15.53 13.04
C LEU A 513 15.81 -16.98 13.38
N GLU A 514 15.38 -17.41 14.57
CA GLU A 514 15.46 -18.79 15.01
C GLU A 514 14.10 -19.47 14.89
N LYS A 515 14.05 -20.63 14.23
CA LYS A 515 12.81 -21.39 14.10
C LYS A 515 12.42 -21.95 15.46
N THR A 516 11.17 -21.73 15.85
CA THR A 516 10.60 -22.23 17.11
C THR A 516 9.20 -22.78 16.84
N LYS A 517 8.81 -23.86 17.52
CA LYS A 517 7.42 -24.35 17.46
C LYS A 517 6.57 -23.55 18.43
N ARG A 518 5.46 -22.99 17.96
CA ARG A 518 4.52 -22.22 18.77
C ARG A 518 3.07 -22.55 18.41
N PRO A 519 2.14 -22.56 19.38
CA PRO A 519 0.72 -22.67 19.08
C PRO A 519 0.29 -21.47 18.23
N TYR A 520 -0.41 -21.73 17.14
CA TYR A 520 -0.98 -20.72 16.27
C TYR A 520 -2.28 -21.25 15.65
N PRO A 521 -3.28 -20.38 15.37
CA PRO A 521 -4.52 -20.81 14.74
C PRO A 521 -4.27 -21.40 13.36
N VAL A 522 -4.79 -22.60 13.14
CA VAL A 522 -4.71 -23.36 11.89
C VAL A 522 -6.12 -23.74 11.44
N LEU A 523 -6.37 -23.67 10.14
CA LEU A 523 -7.62 -24.15 9.54
C LEU A 523 -7.61 -25.67 9.49
N VAL A 524 -8.49 -26.34 10.21
CA VAL A 524 -8.65 -27.80 10.17
C VAL A 524 -9.78 -28.16 9.24
N ILE A 525 -9.47 -29.00 8.24
CA ILE A 525 -10.49 -29.60 7.37
C ILE A 525 -10.97 -30.90 8.03
N ASP A 526 -12.19 -30.89 8.55
CA ASP A 526 -12.82 -32.07 9.15
C ASP A 526 -13.35 -33.02 8.09
N HIS A 527 -13.89 -32.44 7.01
CA HIS A 527 -14.42 -33.17 5.87
C HIS A 527 -14.49 -32.28 4.65
N MET A 528 -14.26 -32.84 3.46
CA MET A 528 -14.44 -32.18 2.18
C MET A 528 -14.55 -33.22 1.06
N GLU A 529 -15.52 -33.05 0.17
CA GLU A 529 -15.70 -33.90 -1.01
C GLU A 529 -14.85 -33.38 -2.17
N GLU A 530 -14.33 -34.27 -3.02
CA GLU A 530 -13.56 -33.88 -4.23
C GLU A 530 -14.47 -33.42 -5.37
N THR A 531 -15.65 -34.03 -5.47
CA THR A 531 -16.64 -33.67 -6.48
C THR A 531 -17.60 -32.65 -5.90
N PRO A 532 -17.78 -31.48 -6.51
CA PRO A 532 -18.75 -30.51 -6.02
C PRO A 532 -20.17 -31.01 -6.27
N THR A 533 -21.12 -30.56 -5.44
CA THR A 533 -22.55 -30.74 -5.69
C THR A 533 -22.95 -30.12 -7.04
N ALA A 534 -24.07 -30.56 -7.60
CA ALA A 534 -24.61 -29.99 -8.83
C ALA A 534 -24.79 -28.46 -8.72
N ASN A 535 -24.62 -27.77 -9.87
CA ASN A 535 -24.67 -26.31 -9.96
C ASN A 535 -26.04 -25.70 -9.64
#